data_AF-A0A7C4IF68-F1
#
_entry.id   AF-A0A7C4IF68-F1
#
_cell.length_a   1.000
_cell.length_b   1.000
_cell.length_c   1.000
_cell.angle_alpha   90.00
_cell.angle_beta   90.00
_cell.angle_gamma   90.00
#
_symmetry.space_group_name_H-M   'P 1'
#
loop_
_entity.id
_entity.type
_entity.pdbx_description
1 polymer ?
#
loop_
_entity_poly.entity_id
_entity_poly.type
_entity_poly.pdbx_seq_one_letter_code
_entity_poly.pdbx_strand_id
1 'polypeptide(L)'
;MILYTVLMPWLRRRKDPLADPPRFSLAREREVEKQMQNLLVELSEMARQVTAQLDTRAAKLQALIDTADAKIDELRRLEKMRNLENHDPANPRPDAAAAPAERDERHEQVYRLADEGRTANEIARQLGRPNGEIELILALRPR
;
A
#
# COMPACT_ATOMS: atom_id res chain seq x y z
N MET A 1 101.67 3.12 -20.28
CA MET A 1 101.04 2.03 -19.50
C MET A 1 99.63 2.48 -19.11
N ILE A 2 98.61 1.67 -19.47
CA ILE A 2 97.25 1.60 -18.88
C ILE A 2 96.38 2.86 -19.13
N LEU A 3 95.52 2.94 -20.16
CA LEU A 3 94.35 2.11 -20.55
C LEU A 3 93.24 2.12 -19.49
N TYR A 4 91.99 2.29 -19.95
CA TYR A 4 90.71 2.44 -19.22
C TYR A 4 90.42 3.90 -18.87
N THR A 5 89.49 4.57 -19.56
CA THR A 5 88.06 4.27 -19.42
C THR A 5 87.27 4.73 -20.65
N VAL A 6 87.15 3.83 -21.63
CA VAL A 6 86.02 3.83 -22.56
C VAL A 6 85.25 2.55 -22.28
N LEU A 7 84.34 2.58 -21.31
CA LEU A 7 83.26 1.59 -21.23
C LEU A 7 82.09 2.15 -20.39
N MET A 8 81.16 2.79 -21.11
CA MET A 8 79.74 3.06 -20.80
C MET A 8 79.26 3.39 -19.36
N PRO A 9 78.29 4.32 -19.28
CA PRO A 9 76.98 3.84 -18.84
C PRO A 9 75.86 4.40 -19.71
N TRP A 10 75.58 3.73 -20.82
CA TRP A 10 74.38 3.92 -21.64
C TRP A 10 73.11 3.34 -20.94
N LEU A 11 73.10 3.28 -19.59
CA LEU A 11 72.05 2.68 -18.76
C LEU A 11 71.31 3.67 -17.85
N ARG A 12 71.50 5.00 -18.01
CA ARG A 12 70.75 6.02 -17.24
C ARG A 12 69.86 6.90 -18.13
N ARG A 13 68.94 6.24 -18.84
CA ARG A 13 67.68 6.89 -19.30
C ARG A 13 66.51 5.93 -19.11
N ARG A 14 66.39 5.34 -17.92
CA ARG A 14 65.04 4.99 -17.44
C ARG A 14 64.38 6.32 -17.15
N LYS A 15 63.61 6.79 -18.13
CA LYS A 15 62.70 7.94 -18.00
C LYS A 15 61.89 7.70 -16.73
N ASP A 16 62.17 8.48 -15.71
CA ASP A 16 61.51 8.41 -14.43
C ASP A 16 60.07 8.90 -14.63
N PRO A 17 59.05 8.03 -14.57
CA PRO A 17 57.66 8.41 -14.85
C PRO A 17 57.07 9.33 -13.77
N LEU A 18 57.84 9.64 -12.72
CA LEU A 18 57.49 10.57 -11.64
C LEU A 18 58.19 11.94 -11.76
N ALA A 19 59.15 12.11 -12.69
CA ALA A 19 59.91 13.36 -12.80
C ALA A 19 59.18 14.46 -13.61
N ASP A 20 58.12 14.11 -14.35
CA ASP A 20 57.17 15.08 -14.87
C ASP A 20 55.96 15.08 -13.94
N PRO A 21 55.78 16.12 -13.08
CA PRO A 21 54.50 16.28 -12.41
C PRO A 21 53.43 16.38 -13.52
N PRO A 22 52.30 15.65 -13.43
CA PRO A 22 51.25 15.78 -14.40
C PRO A 22 50.80 17.23 -14.36
N ARG A 23 51.19 18.01 -15.37
CA ARG A 23 50.66 19.35 -15.55
C ARG A 23 49.18 19.14 -15.75
N PHE A 24 48.39 19.44 -14.72
CA PHE A 24 46.94 19.52 -14.83
C PHE A 24 46.68 20.46 -16.00
N SER A 25 46.31 19.86 -17.12
CA SER A 25 46.12 20.58 -18.36
C SER A 25 44.84 21.38 -18.19
N LEU A 26 44.90 22.69 -18.40
CA LEU A 26 43.73 23.57 -18.45
C LEU A 26 42.62 23.03 -19.39
N ALA A 27 42.99 22.18 -20.36
CA ALA A 27 42.03 21.49 -21.21
C ALA A 27 41.19 20.45 -20.43
N ARG A 28 41.79 19.73 -19.48
CA ARG A 28 41.13 18.71 -18.66
C ARG A 28 40.18 19.34 -17.64
N GLU A 29 40.55 20.47 -17.06
CA GLU A 29 39.66 21.24 -16.17
C GLU A 29 38.44 21.79 -16.93
N ARG A 30 38.65 22.36 -18.12
CA ARG A 30 37.55 22.82 -18.99
C ARG A 30 36.64 21.68 -19.46
N GLU A 31 37.20 20.49 -19.66
CA GLU A 31 36.42 19.31 -20.04
C GLU A 31 35.51 18.84 -18.89
N VAL A 32 36.02 18.80 -17.67
CA VAL A 32 35.23 18.51 -16.46
C VAL A 32 34.15 19.57 -16.24
N GLU A 33 34.47 20.85 -16.42
CA GLU A 33 33.50 21.94 -16.28
C GLU A 33 32.35 21.81 -17.29
N LYS A 34 32.66 21.48 -18.56
CA LYS A 34 31.66 21.21 -19.59
C LYS A 34 30.81 19.98 -19.25
N GLN A 35 31.41 18.90 -18.76
CA GLN A 35 30.68 17.71 -18.34
C GLN A 35 29.72 18.02 -17.19
N MET A 36 30.15 18.82 -16.22
CA MET A 36 29.30 19.26 -15.11
C MET A 36 28.13 20.12 -15.60
N GLN A 37 28.39 21.07 -16.51
CA GLN A 37 27.35 21.90 -17.13
C GLN A 37 26.35 21.04 -17.90
N ASN A 38 26.82 20.07 -18.68
CA ASN A 38 25.95 19.15 -19.41
C ASN A 38 25.09 18.31 -18.45
N LEU A 39 25.67 17.80 -17.36
CA LEU A 39 24.94 17.03 -16.36
C LEU A 39 23.87 17.87 -15.68
N LEU A 40 24.16 19.13 -15.34
CA LEU A 40 23.18 20.03 -14.74
C LEU A 40 22.00 20.32 -15.69
N VAL A 41 22.29 20.49 -16.97
CA VAL A 41 21.24 20.65 -17.99
C VAL A 41 20.40 19.38 -18.08
N GLU A 42 21.03 18.21 -18.19
CA GLU A 42 20.32 16.93 -18.27
C GLU A 42 19.46 16.65 -17.03
N LEU A 43 19.96 16.96 -15.83
CA LEU A 43 19.17 16.86 -14.60
C LEU A 43 17.99 17.83 -14.58
N SER A 44 18.17 19.06 -15.08
CA SER A 44 17.09 20.05 -15.16
C SER A 44 16.00 19.61 -16.16
N GLU A 45 16.40 19.03 -17.29
CA GLU A 45 15.50 18.49 -18.29
C GLU A 45 14.75 17.27 -17.75
N MET A 46 15.45 16.37 -17.07
CA MET A 46 14.86 15.20 -16.43
C MET A 46 13.86 15.61 -15.34
N ALA A 47 14.21 16.58 -14.48
CA ALA A 47 13.30 17.10 -13.46
C ALA A 47 12.03 17.69 -14.08
N ARG A 48 12.18 18.44 -15.19
CA ARG A 48 11.04 18.99 -15.93
C ARG A 48 10.17 17.89 -16.55
N GLN A 49 10.79 16.87 -17.13
CA GLN A 49 10.09 15.71 -17.68
C GLN A 49 9.33 14.93 -16.61
N VAL A 50 9.96 14.67 -15.46
CA VAL A 50 9.33 13.97 -14.33
C VAL A 50 8.15 14.78 -13.80
N THR A 51 8.29 16.10 -13.66
CA THR A 51 7.20 16.99 -13.23
C THR A 51 6.01 16.89 -14.18
N ALA A 52 6.24 16.98 -15.50
CA ALA A 52 5.17 16.84 -16.49
C ALA A 52 4.48 15.46 -16.46
N GLN A 53 5.25 14.39 -16.24
CA GLN A 53 4.69 13.05 -16.06
C GLN A 53 3.85 12.93 -14.80
N LEU A 54 4.30 13.53 -13.68
CA LEU A 54 3.54 13.57 -12.44
C LEU A 54 2.24 14.34 -12.60
N ASP A 55 2.26 15.52 -13.24
CA ASP A 55 1.07 16.32 -13.51
C ASP A 55 0.04 15.55 -14.33
N THR A 56 0.50 14.84 -15.37
CA THR A 56 -0.37 13.98 -16.20
C THR A 56 -1.02 12.86 -15.39
N ARG A 57 -0.24 12.22 -14.51
CA ARG A 57 -0.75 11.14 -13.65
C ARG A 57 -1.70 11.68 -12.58
N ALA A 58 -1.41 12.83 -11.99
CA ALA A 58 -2.28 13.49 -11.02
C ALA A 58 -3.63 13.85 -11.66
N ALA A 59 -3.64 14.43 -12.86
CA ALA A 59 -4.86 14.72 -13.59
C ALA A 59 -5.69 13.46 -13.89
N LYS A 60 -5.03 12.35 -14.29
CA LYS A 60 -5.71 11.07 -14.51
C LYS A 60 -6.30 10.49 -13.22
N LEU A 61 -5.57 10.58 -12.10
CA LEU A 61 -6.07 10.13 -10.81
C LEU A 61 -7.28 10.95 -10.36
N GLN A 62 -7.23 12.28 -10.51
CA GLN A 62 -8.36 13.15 -10.20
C GLN A 62 -9.61 12.77 -11.01
N ALA A 63 -9.47 12.57 -12.31
CA ALA A 63 -10.59 12.16 -13.17
C ALA A 63 -11.19 10.79 -12.77
N LEU A 64 -10.35 9.85 -12.32
CA LEU A 64 -10.81 8.55 -11.84
C LEU A 64 -11.55 8.66 -10.49
N ILE A 65 -11.08 9.52 -9.59
CA ILE A 65 -11.75 9.82 -8.32
C ILE A 65 -13.12 10.44 -8.60
N ASP A 66 -13.19 11.45 -9.45
CA ASP A 66 -14.46 12.12 -9.81
C ASP A 66 -15.46 11.12 -10.42
N THR A 67 -14.97 10.19 -11.26
CA THR A 67 -15.79 9.13 -11.84
C THR A 67 -16.28 8.14 -10.77
N ALA A 68 -15.44 7.78 -9.81
CA ALA A 68 -15.80 6.88 -8.72
C ALA A 68 -16.85 7.52 -7.80
N ASP A 69 -16.69 8.79 -7.46
CA ASP A 69 -17.63 9.55 -6.64
C ASP A 69 -19.00 9.65 -7.31
N ALA A 70 -19.03 9.96 -8.62
CA ALA A 70 -20.28 9.98 -9.39
C ALA A 70 -21.00 8.63 -9.37
N LYS A 71 -20.27 7.51 -9.45
CA LYS A 71 -20.84 6.16 -9.35
C LYS A 71 -21.34 5.84 -7.95
N ILE A 72 -20.62 6.25 -6.91
CA ILE A 72 -21.05 6.06 -5.51
C ILE A 72 -22.35 6.80 -5.25
N ASP A 73 -22.46 8.04 -5.71
CA ASP A 73 -23.67 8.84 -5.55
C ASP A 73 -24.86 8.22 -6.31
N GLU A 74 -24.64 7.72 -7.52
CA GLU A 74 -25.68 7.01 -8.27
C GLU A 74 -26.15 5.75 -7.54
N LEU A 75 -25.20 4.92 -7.05
CA LEU A 75 -25.54 3.73 -6.28
C LEU A 75 -26.30 4.08 -4.99
N ARG A 76 -25.90 5.14 -4.28
CA ARG A 76 -26.61 5.62 -3.08
C ARG A 76 -28.03 6.09 -3.42
N ARG A 77 -28.24 6.75 -4.56
CA ARG A 77 -29.57 7.15 -5.02
C ARG A 77 -30.43 5.95 -5.33
N LEU A 78 -29.91 4.98 -6.08
CA LEU A 78 -30.61 3.73 -6.39
C LEU A 78 -30.94 2.94 -5.14
N GLU A 79 -30.02 2.84 -4.19
CA GLU A 79 -30.27 2.19 -2.90
C GLU A 79 -31.36 2.92 -2.10
N LYS A 80 -31.33 4.26 -2.07
CA LYS A 80 -32.37 5.06 -1.42
C LYS A 80 -33.73 4.85 -2.08
N MET A 81 -33.81 4.86 -3.40
CA MET A 81 -35.04 4.58 -4.15
C MET A 81 -35.57 3.18 -3.86
N ARG A 82 -34.70 2.16 -3.89
CA ARG A 82 -35.04 0.79 -3.53
C ARG A 82 -35.54 0.69 -2.08
N ASN A 83 -34.93 1.40 -1.14
CA ASN A 83 -35.37 1.40 0.25
C ASN A 83 -36.74 2.08 0.43
N LEU A 84 -37.03 3.13 -0.35
CA LEU A 84 -38.35 3.77 -0.35
C LEU A 84 -39.42 2.88 -0.99
N GLU A 85 -39.11 2.18 -2.07
CA GLU A 85 -40.02 1.23 -2.73
C GLU A 85 -40.30 0.00 -1.87
N ASN A 86 -39.29 -0.50 -1.16
CA ASN A 86 -39.43 -1.59 -0.18
C ASN A 86 -40.11 -1.15 1.11
N HIS A 87 -40.26 0.15 1.36
CA HIS A 87 -40.99 0.71 2.50
C HIS A 87 -42.40 1.05 2.08
N ASP A 88 -43.17 0.01 1.74
CA ASP A 88 -44.62 0.12 1.56
C ASP A 88 -45.27 0.44 2.92
N PRO A 89 -45.83 1.65 3.14
CA PRO A 89 -46.50 1.97 4.40
C PRO A 89 -47.81 1.18 4.57
N ALA A 90 -48.30 0.53 3.51
CA ALA A 90 -49.55 -0.24 3.51
C ALA A 90 -49.34 -1.74 3.79
N ASN A 91 -48.10 -2.21 3.84
CA ASN A 91 -47.78 -3.57 4.28
C ASN A 91 -46.91 -3.48 5.53
N PRO A 92 -47.50 -3.46 6.74
CA PRO A 92 -46.70 -3.64 7.95
C PRO A 92 -46.07 -5.03 7.85
N ARG A 93 -44.77 -5.08 7.53
CA ARG A 93 -43.99 -6.30 7.75
C ARG A 93 -44.27 -6.75 9.19
N PRO A 94 -44.69 -8.00 9.43
CA PRO A 94 -44.83 -8.51 10.78
C PRO A 94 -43.45 -8.83 11.37
N ASP A 95 -42.51 -7.89 11.39
CA ASP A 95 -41.10 -8.17 11.77
C ASP A 95 -40.42 -7.08 12.59
N ALA A 96 -41.19 -6.36 13.41
CA ALA A 96 -40.62 -5.60 14.54
C ALA A 96 -41.27 -5.94 15.90
N ALA A 97 -42.38 -6.69 15.91
CA ALA A 97 -43.09 -7.06 17.14
C ALA A 97 -43.16 -8.58 17.40
N ALA A 98 -42.94 -9.44 16.39
CA ALA A 98 -42.88 -10.91 16.56
C ALA A 98 -41.45 -11.45 16.75
N ALA A 99 -40.44 -10.66 16.37
CA ALA A 99 -39.03 -11.00 16.52
C ALA A 99 -38.46 -11.02 17.95
N PRO A 100 -39.03 -10.37 19.00
CA PRO A 100 -38.55 -10.57 20.36
C PRO A 100 -38.92 -11.99 20.84
N ALA A 101 -40.20 -12.35 20.81
CA ALA A 101 -40.69 -13.59 21.43
C ALA A 101 -40.06 -14.88 20.87
N GLU A 102 -39.93 -15.03 19.53
CA GLU A 102 -39.27 -16.22 18.96
C GLU A 102 -37.76 -16.26 19.22
N ARG A 103 -37.10 -15.10 19.29
CA ARG A 103 -35.66 -15.03 19.62
C ARG A 103 -35.46 -15.31 21.10
N ASP A 104 -36.35 -14.80 21.95
CA ASP A 104 -36.38 -15.02 23.39
C ASP A 104 -36.58 -16.51 23.67
N GLU A 105 -37.56 -17.18 23.05
CA GLU A 105 -37.75 -18.64 23.20
C GLU A 105 -36.51 -19.45 22.79
N ARG A 106 -35.82 -19.05 21.72
CA ARG A 106 -34.58 -19.71 21.27
C ARG A 106 -33.41 -19.46 22.23
N HIS A 107 -33.30 -18.27 22.82
CA HIS A 107 -32.27 -17.92 23.79
C HIS A 107 -32.53 -18.61 25.14
N GLU A 108 -33.79 -18.66 25.58
CA GLU A 108 -34.24 -19.38 26.78
C GLU A 108 -33.88 -20.87 26.71
N GLN A 109 -34.06 -21.50 25.55
CA GLN A 109 -33.67 -22.90 25.35
C GLN A 109 -32.14 -23.11 25.49
N VAL A 110 -31.34 -22.15 25.03
CA VAL A 110 -29.88 -22.17 25.18
C VAL A 110 -29.47 -21.92 26.64
N TYR A 111 -30.11 -20.97 27.33
CA TYR A 111 -29.84 -20.68 28.74
C TYR A 111 -30.20 -21.84 29.66
N ARG A 112 -31.35 -22.50 29.44
CA ARG A 112 -31.74 -23.67 30.21
C ARG A 112 -30.72 -24.80 30.10
N LEU A 113 -30.24 -25.11 28.90
CA LEU A 113 -29.22 -26.15 28.70
C LEU A 113 -27.87 -25.76 29.33
N ALA A 114 -27.51 -24.48 29.30
CA ALA A 114 -26.31 -23.98 29.98
C ALA A 114 -26.42 -24.06 31.50
N ASP A 115 -27.61 -23.78 32.06
CA ASP A 115 -27.91 -23.88 33.49
C ASP A 115 -27.94 -25.34 33.99
N GLU A 116 -28.24 -26.30 33.10
CA GLU A 116 -28.04 -27.74 33.33
C GLU A 116 -26.55 -28.17 33.34
N GLY A 117 -25.62 -27.24 33.07
CA GLY A 117 -24.18 -27.48 33.08
C GLY A 117 -23.60 -27.95 31.75
N ARG A 118 -24.36 -27.88 30.65
CA ARG A 118 -23.88 -28.26 29.31
C ARG A 118 -22.90 -27.21 28.76
N THR A 119 -21.90 -27.66 28.03
CA THR A 119 -20.95 -26.76 27.36
C THR A 119 -21.49 -26.24 26.02
N ALA A 120 -21.00 -25.09 25.55
CA ALA A 120 -21.45 -24.47 24.30
C ALA A 120 -21.38 -25.43 23.09
N ASN A 121 -20.34 -26.25 23.02
CA ASN A 121 -20.17 -27.27 21.98
C ASN A 121 -21.23 -28.39 22.05
N GLU A 122 -21.63 -28.81 23.25
CA GLU A 122 -22.66 -29.84 23.43
C GLU A 122 -24.05 -29.30 23.08
N ILE A 123 -24.33 -28.06 23.48
CA ILE A 123 -25.58 -27.35 23.14
C ILE A 123 -25.67 -27.16 21.62
N ALA A 124 -24.59 -26.73 20.97
CA ALA A 124 -24.51 -26.57 19.52
C ALA A 124 -24.81 -27.87 18.77
N ARG A 125 -24.23 -29.00 19.20
CA ARG A 125 -24.51 -30.33 18.62
C ARG A 125 -25.94 -30.78 18.87
N GLN A 126 -26.48 -30.56 20.06
CA GLN A 126 -27.82 -30.98 20.44
C GLN A 126 -28.92 -30.18 19.71
N LEU A 127 -28.70 -28.89 19.47
CA LEU A 127 -29.63 -28.01 18.78
C LEU A 127 -29.38 -27.92 17.26
N GLY A 128 -28.30 -28.54 16.76
CA GLY A 128 -27.92 -28.50 15.35
C GLY A 128 -27.50 -27.10 14.87
N ARG A 129 -26.86 -26.31 15.75
CA ARG A 129 -26.51 -24.91 15.49
C ARG A 129 -24.99 -24.67 15.50
N PRO A 130 -24.50 -23.59 14.87
CA PRO A 130 -23.08 -23.22 14.91
C PRO A 130 -22.61 -22.89 16.33
N ASN A 131 -21.43 -23.37 16.73
CA ASN A 131 -20.88 -23.09 18.06
C ASN A 131 -20.73 -21.58 18.35
N GLY A 132 -20.30 -20.80 17.36
CA GLY A 132 -20.17 -19.34 17.50
C GLY A 132 -21.49 -18.61 17.76
N GLU A 133 -22.62 -19.14 17.27
CA GLU A 133 -23.94 -18.58 17.56
C GLU A 133 -24.31 -18.80 19.04
N ILE A 134 -24.03 -20.00 19.56
CA ILE A 134 -24.29 -20.35 20.96
C ILE A 134 -23.43 -19.52 21.92
N GLU A 135 -22.13 -19.38 21.63
CA GLU A 135 -21.23 -18.56 22.45
C GLU A 135 -21.67 -17.10 22.51
N LEU A 136 -22.13 -16.55 21.39
CA LEU A 136 -22.67 -15.19 21.33
C LEU A 136 -23.95 -15.05 22.17
N ILE A 137 -24.89 -15.99 22.08
CA ILE A 137 -26.13 -15.98 22.88
C ILE A 137 -25.83 -16.04 24.38
N LEU A 138 -24.87 -16.89 24.78
CA LEU A 138 -24.43 -16.99 26.18
C LEU A 138 -23.75 -15.70 26.67
N ALA A 139 -22.98 -15.03 25.81
CA ALA A 139 -22.32 -13.76 26.13
C ALA A 139 -23.29 -12.58 26.29
N LEU A 140 -24.47 -12.65 25.66
CA LEU A 140 -25.52 -11.63 25.72
C LEU A 140 -26.47 -11.80 26.92
N ARG A 141 -26.23 -12.79 27.80
CA ARG A 141 -27.09 -13.05 28.97
C ARG A 141 -27.07 -11.85 29.94
N PRO A 142 -28.23 -11.23 30.25
CA PRO A 142 -28.30 -10.22 31.29
C PRO A 142 -27.94 -10.85 32.65
N ARG A 143 -27.07 -10.20 33.42
CA ARG A 143 -26.67 -10.61 34.78
C ARG A 143 -27.74 -10.27 35.81
#